data_AF-A0A9Q1E746-F1
#
_entry.id   AF-A0A9Q1E746-F1
#
_cell.length_a   1.000
_cell.length_b   1.000
_cell.length_c   1.000
_cell.angle_alpha   90.00
_cell.angle_beta   90.00
_cell.angle_gamma   90.00
#
_symmetry.space_group_name_H-M   'P 1'
#
loop_
_entity.id
_entity.type
_entity.pdbx_description
1 polymer ?
#
loop_
_entity_poly.entity_id
_entity_poly.type
_entity_poly.pdbx_seq_one_letter_code
_entity_poly.pdbx_strand_id
1 'polypeptide(L)'
;MLGRHQAHLEMVTHHIQTLSSSVADLTIVLRNSAQTITSSDLDHLEEYINECHDRICIMNSKASSTPYSKRQRPDSLSSTVLHREFQALRHSLEFSQEQIDTLAKDNKSLQHSINTLTTQLTSITADNKAMKQTILDLQARSMRNNLVFTSIPKQTADDPEKTVKEFMTKPLKLPMETVNNITFHHVHCLGPKNTINNTTANNRELRTL
;
A
#
# COMPACT_ATOMS: atom_id res chain seq x y z
N MET A 1 -44.52 17.80 -42.52
CA MET A 1 -44.38 17.06 -43.80
C MET A 1 -43.09 17.41 -44.55
N LEU A 2 -42.65 18.69 -44.62
CA LEU A 2 -41.43 19.09 -45.35
C LEU A 2 -40.10 18.45 -44.88
N GLY A 3 -39.90 18.23 -43.57
CA GLY A 3 -38.61 17.74 -43.06
C GLY A 3 -38.22 16.31 -43.46
N ARG A 4 -39.20 15.42 -43.71
CA ARG A 4 -38.91 14.04 -44.15
C ARG A 4 -38.52 13.98 -45.63
N HIS A 5 -39.07 14.86 -46.46
CA HIS A 5 -38.68 14.94 -47.87
C HIS A 5 -37.27 15.51 -48.02
N GLN A 6 -36.88 16.49 -47.19
CA GLN A 6 -35.53 17.04 -47.18
C GLN A 6 -34.47 15.98 -46.83
N ALA A 7 -34.69 15.19 -45.76
CA ALA A 7 -33.76 14.13 -45.37
C ALA A 7 -33.62 13.03 -46.44
N HIS A 8 -34.73 12.68 -47.11
CA HIS A 8 -34.69 11.71 -48.20
C HIS A 8 -33.92 12.25 -49.42
N LEU A 9 -34.08 13.54 -49.74
CA LEU A 9 -33.36 14.18 -50.85
C LEU A 9 -31.85 14.24 -50.60
N GLU A 10 -31.44 14.53 -49.37
CA GLU A 10 -30.03 14.55 -48.96
C GLU A 10 -29.41 13.14 -49.01
N MET A 11 -30.13 12.12 -48.55
CA MET A 11 -29.69 10.72 -48.62
C MET A 11 -29.51 10.22 -50.06
N VAL A 12 -30.46 10.59 -50.94
CA VAL A 12 -30.38 10.25 -52.37
C VAL A 12 -29.22 10.98 -53.04
N THR A 13 -29.01 12.25 -52.72
CA THR A 13 -27.89 13.05 -53.25
C THR A 13 -26.55 12.45 -52.84
N HIS A 14 -26.40 12.05 -51.57
CA HIS A 14 -25.20 11.38 -51.09
C HIS A 14 -24.95 10.07 -51.83
N HIS A 15 -25.98 9.23 -52.01
CA HIS A 15 -25.83 7.96 -52.74
C HIS A 15 -25.40 8.16 -54.19
N ILE A 16 -25.99 9.15 -54.88
CA ILE A 16 -25.60 9.49 -56.26
C ILE A 16 -24.13 9.91 -56.31
N GLN A 17 -23.68 10.70 -55.34
CA GLN A 17 -22.30 11.19 -55.28
C GLN A 17 -21.31 10.05 -55.01
N THR A 18 -21.66 9.10 -54.13
CA THR A 18 -20.85 7.90 -53.86
C THR A 18 -20.74 6.99 -55.09
N LEU A 19 -21.85 6.76 -55.79
CA LEU A 19 -21.84 5.95 -57.01
C LEU A 19 -21.02 6.61 -58.13
N SER A 20 -21.11 7.93 -58.27
CA SER A 20 -20.31 8.67 -59.27
C SER A 20 -18.81 8.55 -59.02
N SER A 21 -18.37 8.54 -57.75
CA SER A 21 -16.94 8.34 -57.42
C SER A 21 -16.48 6.93 -57.76
N SER A 22 -17.28 5.91 -57.43
CA SER A 22 -16.92 4.51 -57.69
C SER A 22 -16.80 4.19 -59.19
N VAL A 23 -17.67 4.78 -60.01
CA VAL A 23 -17.58 4.63 -61.48
C VAL A 23 -16.32 5.30 -62.04
N ALA A 24 -15.92 6.45 -61.50
CA ALA A 24 -14.68 7.11 -61.91
C ALA A 24 -13.45 6.26 -61.58
N ASP A 25 -13.40 5.65 -60.39
CA ASP A 25 -12.33 4.76 -59.96
C ASP A 25 -12.24 3.50 -60.84
N LEU A 26 -13.38 2.88 -61.14
CA LEU A 26 -13.44 1.74 -62.06
C LEU A 26 -12.97 2.11 -63.47
N THR A 27 -13.30 3.31 -63.94
CA THR A 27 -12.85 3.80 -65.25
C THR A 27 -11.33 4.03 -65.27
N ILE A 28 -10.75 4.50 -64.17
CA ILE A 28 -9.30 4.66 -64.03
C ILE A 28 -8.61 3.30 -63.98
N VAL A 29 -9.15 2.34 -63.21
CA VAL A 29 -8.60 0.98 -63.12
C VAL A 29 -8.65 0.29 -64.49
N LEU A 30 -9.78 0.38 -65.20
CA LEU A 30 -9.91 -0.20 -66.54
C LEU A 30 -8.96 0.48 -67.55
N ARG A 31 -8.83 1.81 -67.50
CA ARG A 31 -7.88 2.55 -68.35
C ARG A 31 -6.42 2.22 -68.05
N ASN A 32 -6.07 2.01 -66.78
CA ASN A 32 -4.72 1.64 -66.36
C ASN A 32 -4.39 0.17 -66.67
N SER A 33 -5.39 -0.72 -66.67
CA SER A 33 -5.20 -2.12 -67.09
C SER A 33 -5.10 -2.29 -68.61
N ALA A 34 -5.45 -1.27 -69.40
CA ALA A 34 -5.42 -1.29 -70.86
C ALA A 34 -4.10 -0.73 -71.44
N GLN A 35 -2.97 -0.89 -70.74
CA GLN A 35 -1.64 -0.66 -71.30
C GLN A 35 -1.11 -1.92 -71.98
N THR A 36 -1.21 -1.91 -73.32
CA THR A 36 -0.40 -2.60 -74.35
C THR A 36 0.68 -3.59 -73.87
N ILE A 37 0.37 -4.89 -73.94
CA ILE A 37 1.38 -5.95 -74.08
C ILE A 37 2.04 -5.75 -75.44
N THR A 38 3.35 -5.57 -75.47
CA THR A 38 4.11 -5.45 -76.72
C THR A 38 4.57 -6.82 -77.19
N SER A 39 4.84 -7.00 -78.49
CA SER A 39 5.37 -8.27 -79.02
C SER A 39 6.65 -8.73 -78.30
N SER A 40 7.46 -7.77 -77.84
CA SER A 40 8.68 -8.03 -77.07
C SER A 40 8.42 -8.69 -75.71
N ASP A 41 7.27 -8.43 -75.10
CA ASP A 41 6.91 -9.02 -73.80
C ASP A 41 6.47 -10.49 -73.95
N LEU A 42 5.93 -10.85 -75.12
CA LEU A 42 5.58 -12.23 -75.45
C LEU A 42 6.83 -13.08 -75.74
N ASP A 43 7.81 -12.51 -76.46
CA ASP A 43 9.07 -13.21 -76.77
C ASP A 43 9.88 -13.52 -75.49
N HIS A 44 9.94 -12.58 -74.54
CA HIS A 44 10.58 -12.82 -73.24
C HIS A 44 9.82 -13.85 -72.38
N LEU A 45 8.50 -13.91 -72.51
CA LEU A 45 7.71 -14.92 -71.81
C LEU A 45 7.97 -16.32 -72.39
N GLU A 46 8.09 -16.43 -73.71
CA GLU A 46 8.39 -17.70 -74.38
C GLU A 46 9.80 -18.21 -74.05
N GLU A 47 10.80 -17.32 -74.01
CA GLU A 47 12.16 -17.66 -73.55
C GLU A 47 12.17 -18.13 -72.09
N TYR A 48 11.45 -17.45 -71.20
CA TYR A 48 11.33 -17.84 -69.79
C TYR A 48 10.62 -19.18 -69.60
N ILE A 49 9.59 -19.47 -70.40
CA ILE A 49 8.89 -20.76 -70.40
C ILE A 49 9.82 -21.89 -70.83
N ASN A 50 10.63 -21.67 -71.89
CA ASN A 50 11.58 -22.65 -72.37
C ASN A 50 12.70 -22.94 -71.35
N GLU A 51 13.24 -21.90 -70.70
CA GLU A 51 14.22 -22.08 -69.61
C GLU A 51 13.61 -22.86 -68.43
N CYS A 52 12.37 -22.56 -68.06
CA CYS A 52 11.67 -23.30 -67.01
C CYS A 52 11.47 -24.78 -67.40
N HIS A 53 11.16 -25.06 -68.67
CA HIS A 53 10.98 -26.42 -69.16
C HIS A 53 12.28 -27.22 -69.08
N ASP A 54 13.40 -26.63 -69.52
CA ASP A 54 14.73 -27.26 -69.44
C ASP A 54 15.14 -27.55 -67.98
N ARG A 55 14.90 -26.61 -67.07
CA ARG A 55 15.17 -26.81 -65.63
C ARG A 55 14.32 -27.93 -65.04
N ILE A 56 13.05 -28.06 -65.44
CA ILE A 56 12.17 -29.16 -65.01
C ILE A 56 12.67 -30.50 -65.56
N CYS A 57 13.09 -30.56 -66.83
CA CYS A 57 13.68 -31.77 -67.41
C CYS A 57 14.97 -32.21 -66.70
N ILE A 58 15.83 -31.25 -66.32
CA ILE A 58 17.04 -31.52 -65.53
C ILE A 58 16.67 -32.00 -64.11
N MET A 59 15.65 -31.41 -63.48
CA MET A 59 15.19 -31.84 -62.16
C MET A 59 14.60 -33.26 -62.20
N ASN A 60 13.81 -33.59 -63.22
CA ASN A 60 13.23 -34.92 -63.39
C ASN A 60 14.29 -35.99 -63.67
N SER A 61 15.30 -35.69 -64.50
CA SER A 61 16.40 -36.63 -64.74
C SER A 61 17.25 -36.88 -63.47
N LYS A 62 17.48 -35.85 -62.65
CA LYS A 62 18.13 -35.99 -61.32
C LYS A 62 17.27 -36.76 -60.31
N ALA A 63 15.95 -36.62 -60.36
CA ALA A 63 15.03 -37.33 -59.48
C ALA A 63 14.98 -38.84 -59.80
N SER A 64 15.10 -39.22 -61.08
CA SER A 64 15.14 -40.63 -61.50
C SER A 64 16.47 -41.34 -61.23
N SER A 65 17.55 -40.61 -60.95
CA SER A 65 18.90 -41.19 -60.78
C SER A 65 19.42 -41.19 -59.34
N THR A 66 18.60 -40.93 -58.32
CA THR A 66 19.05 -40.95 -56.92
C THR A 66 18.50 -42.17 -56.16
N PRO A 67 19.38 -43.10 -55.71
CA PRO A 67 18.95 -44.23 -54.88
C PRO A 67 18.51 -43.73 -53.50
N TYR A 68 17.41 -44.28 -53.00
CA TYR A 68 16.86 -44.08 -51.65
C TYR A 68 17.97 -44.01 -50.59
N SER A 69 18.20 -42.81 -50.05
CA SER A 69 18.91 -42.62 -48.79
C SER A 69 18.06 -41.78 -47.86
N LYS A 70 17.73 -42.38 -46.72
CA LYS A 70 16.98 -41.78 -45.60
C LYS A 70 17.57 -40.41 -45.26
N ARG A 71 16.84 -39.33 -45.53
CA ARG A 71 17.09 -38.05 -44.86
C ARG A 71 16.59 -38.16 -43.42
N GLN A 72 17.51 -38.11 -42.47
CA GLN A 72 17.17 -37.76 -41.08
C GLN A 72 16.57 -36.34 -41.08
N ARG A 73 15.40 -36.19 -40.48
CA ARG A 73 14.75 -34.88 -40.25
C ARG A 73 15.50 -34.13 -39.13
N PRO A 74 15.76 -32.81 -39.26
CA PRO A 74 16.33 -32.00 -38.18
C PRO A 74 15.27 -31.38 -37.23
N ASP A 75 14.12 -32.03 -37.03
CA ASP A 75 12.97 -31.41 -36.31
C ASP A 75 12.86 -31.82 -34.82
N SER A 76 13.71 -32.72 -34.33
CA SER A 76 13.61 -33.23 -32.94
C SER A 76 14.29 -32.33 -31.90
N LEU A 77 15.26 -31.50 -32.28
CA LEU A 77 16.04 -30.70 -31.33
C LEU A 77 15.31 -29.42 -30.90
N SER A 78 14.61 -28.74 -31.82
CA SER A 78 13.85 -27.53 -31.50
C SER A 78 12.62 -27.82 -30.62
N SER A 79 11.89 -28.90 -30.91
CA SER A 79 10.74 -29.32 -30.11
C SER A 79 11.14 -29.78 -28.71
N THR A 80 12.29 -30.42 -28.53
CA THR A 80 12.75 -30.88 -27.21
C THR A 80 13.28 -29.72 -26.35
N VAL A 81 13.96 -28.75 -26.96
CA VAL A 81 14.39 -27.53 -26.26
C VAL A 81 13.17 -26.70 -25.82
N LEU A 82 12.19 -26.47 -26.70
CA LEU A 82 10.95 -25.75 -26.33
C LEU A 82 10.18 -26.48 -25.23
N HIS A 83 10.09 -27.80 -25.27
CA HIS A 83 9.43 -28.58 -24.22
C HIS A 83 10.15 -28.44 -22.87
N ARG A 84 11.49 -28.47 -22.86
CA ARG A 84 12.30 -28.28 -21.66
C ARG A 84 12.14 -26.88 -21.07
N GLU A 85 12.18 -25.84 -21.90
CA GLU A 85 11.98 -24.46 -21.45
C GLU A 85 10.56 -24.25 -20.90
N PHE A 86 9.55 -24.82 -21.57
CA PHE A 86 8.17 -24.79 -21.08
C PHE A 86 8.02 -25.49 -19.73
N GLN A 87 8.68 -26.64 -19.55
CA GLN A 87 8.68 -27.37 -18.28
C GLN A 87 9.39 -26.57 -17.17
N ALA A 88 10.52 -25.94 -17.47
CA ALA A 88 11.23 -25.07 -16.53
C ALA A 88 10.37 -23.85 -16.11
N LEU A 89 9.70 -23.21 -17.06
CA LEU A 89 8.77 -22.12 -16.78
C LEU A 89 7.59 -22.57 -15.92
N ARG A 90 7.03 -23.76 -16.17
CA ARG A 90 5.96 -24.33 -15.34
C ARG A 90 6.41 -24.54 -13.91
N HIS A 91 7.59 -25.12 -13.69
CA HIS A 91 8.15 -25.31 -12.36
C HIS A 91 8.44 -23.98 -11.66
N SER A 92 8.99 -23.00 -12.38
CA SER A 92 9.20 -21.65 -11.82
C SER A 92 7.90 -20.99 -11.42
N LEU A 93 6.84 -21.12 -12.22
CA LEU A 93 5.53 -20.55 -11.93
C LEU A 93 4.89 -21.21 -10.70
N GLU A 94 4.94 -22.54 -10.61
CA GLU A 94 4.43 -23.30 -9.48
C GLU A 94 5.15 -22.90 -8.19
N PHE A 95 6.49 -22.83 -8.22
CA PHE A 95 7.30 -22.38 -7.09
C PHE A 95 6.99 -20.93 -6.68
N SER A 96 6.84 -20.02 -7.64
CA SER A 96 6.42 -18.65 -7.35
C SER A 96 5.02 -18.59 -6.72
N GLN A 97 4.09 -19.43 -7.16
CA GLN A 97 2.74 -19.48 -6.60
C GLN A 97 2.76 -19.98 -5.15
N GLU A 98 3.54 -21.02 -4.84
CA GLU A 98 3.70 -21.51 -3.46
C GLU A 98 4.31 -20.45 -2.52
N GLN A 99 5.27 -19.67 -3.01
CA GLN A 99 5.82 -18.55 -2.24
C GLN A 99 4.78 -17.46 -1.99
N ILE A 100 3.98 -17.11 -3.00
CA ILE A 100 2.90 -16.13 -2.85
C ILE A 100 1.90 -16.61 -1.80
N ASP A 101 1.53 -17.89 -1.83
CA ASP A 101 0.58 -18.47 -0.88
C ASP A 101 1.12 -18.47 0.55
N THR A 102 2.42 -18.77 0.71
CA THR A 102 3.12 -18.70 1.99
C THR A 102 3.15 -17.26 2.53
N LEU A 103 3.55 -16.30 1.70
CA LEU A 103 3.56 -14.88 2.06
C LEU A 103 2.15 -14.36 2.39
N ALA A 104 1.12 -14.81 1.68
CA ALA A 104 -0.26 -14.45 1.98
C ALA A 104 -0.72 -14.99 3.34
N LYS A 105 -0.31 -16.22 3.69
CA LYS A 105 -0.60 -16.81 5.00
C LYS A 105 0.13 -16.07 6.12
N ASP A 106 1.41 -15.76 5.93
CA ASP A 106 2.20 -15.04 6.93
C ASP A 106 1.69 -13.61 7.14
N ASN A 107 1.33 -12.92 6.06
CA ASN A 107 0.70 -11.60 6.13
C ASN A 107 -0.61 -11.63 6.93
N LYS A 108 -1.46 -12.64 6.72
CA LYS A 108 -2.69 -12.81 7.52
C LYS A 108 -2.38 -13.04 8.99
N SER A 109 -1.37 -13.86 9.30
CA SER A 109 -0.92 -14.13 10.68
C SER A 109 -0.38 -12.86 11.36
N LEU A 110 0.42 -12.07 10.65
CA LEU A 110 0.95 -10.80 11.12
C LEU A 110 -0.17 -9.78 11.36
N GLN A 111 -1.12 -9.66 10.43
CA GLN A 111 -2.29 -8.79 10.61
C GLN A 111 -3.11 -9.19 11.84
N HIS A 112 -3.33 -10.49 12.05
CA HIS A 112 -4.01 -10.97 13.25
C HIS A 112 -3.24 -10.61 14.54
N SER A 113 -1.92 -10.79 14.55
CA SER A 113 -1.06 -10.43 15.68
C SER A 113 -1.11 -8.92 15.98
N ILE A 114 -1.05 -8.09 14.94
CA ILE A 114 -1.17 -6.62 15.05
C ILE A 114 -2.51 -6.23 15.65
N ASN A 115 -3.61 -6.84 15.20
CA ASN A 115 -4.94 -6.55 15.71
C ASN A 115 -5.08 -6.93 17.19
N THR A 116 -4.55 -8.09 17.57
CA THR A 116 -4.53 -8.55 18.97
C THR A 116 -3.72 -7.60 19.86
N LEU A 117 -2.50 -7.25 19.44
CA LEU A 117 -1.64 -6.32 20.18
C LEU A 117 -2.27 -4.93 20.28
N THR A 118 -2.89 -4.44 19.22
CA THR A 118 -3.61 -3.15 19.22
C THR A 118 -4.75 -3.17 20.23
N THR A 119 -5.54 -4.24 20.25
CA THR A 119 -6.65 -4.40 21.21
C THR A 119 -6.13 -4.41 22.65
N GLN A 120 -5.08 -5.20 22.93
CA GLN A 120 -4.45 -5.24 24.25
C GLN A 120 -3.90 -3.87 24.68
N LEU A 121 -3.23 -3.16 23.78
CA LEU A 121 -2.69 -1.83 24.05
C LEU A 121 -3.80 -0.81 24.38
N THR A 122 -4.92 -0.85 23.64
CA THR A 122 -6.06 0.03 23.93
C THR A 122 -6.67 -0.27 25.31
N SER A 123 -6.78 -1.54 25.70
CA SER A 123 -7.26 -1.94 27.02
C SER A 123 -6.33 -1.43 28.13
N ILE A 124 -5.03 -1.69 28.02
CA ILE A 124 -4.02 -1.26 29.01
C ILE A 124 -4.00 0.27 29.12
N THR A 125 -4.19 0.98 28.01
CA THR A 125 -4.26 2.45 28.02
C THR A 125 -5.48 2.95 28.79
N ALA A 126 -6.63 2.31 28.61
CA ALA A 126 -7.85 2.62 29.35
C ALA A 126 -7.69 2.34 30.86
N ASP A 127 -7.14 1.19 31.22
CA ASP A 127 -6.90 0.80 32.61
C ASP A 127 -5.91 1.75 33.30
N ASN A 128 -4.84 2.12 32.63
CA ASN A 128 -3.88 3.11 33.13
C ASN A 128 -4.55 4.47 33.40
N LYS A 129 -5.47 4.91 32.54
CA LYS A 129 -6.21 6.15 32.74
C LYS A 129 -7.13 6.05 33.96
N ALA A 130 -7.85 4.94 34.10
CA ALA A 130 -8.71 4.69 35.24
C ALA A 130 -7.91 4.65 36.55
N MET A 131 -6.79 3.94 36.57
CA MET A 131 -5.92 3.83 37.75
C MET A 131 -5.34 5.19 38.16
N LYS A 132 -4.88 6.00 37.20
CA LYS A 132 -4.43 7.38 37.48
C LYS A 132 -5.54 8.22 38.10
N GLN A 133 -6.76 8.11 37.60
CA GLN A 133 -7.89 8.85 38.14
C GLN A 133 -8.22 8.40 39.58
N THR A 134 -8.19 7.11 39.86
CA THR A 134 -8.39 6.56 41.21
C THR A 134 -7.30 7.04 42.17
N ILE A 135 -6.03 7.04 41.75
CA ILE A 135 -4.92 7.55 42.56
C ILE A 135 -5.13 9.04 42.89
N LEU A 136 -5.51 9.85 41.90
CA LEU A 136 -5.78 11.27 42.12
C LEU A 136 -6.95 11.48 43.08
N ASP A 137 -8.04 10.71 42.97
CA ASP A 137 -9.16 10.79 43.91
C ASP A 137 -8.73 10.42 45.33
N LEU A 138 -8.02 9.30 45.49
CA LEU A 138 -7.52 8.85 46.79
C LEU A 138 -6.56 9.88 47.43
N GLN A 139 -5.66 10.45 46.64
CA GLN A 139 -4.76 11.51 47.10
C GLN A 139 -5.54 12.75 47.52
N ALA A 140 -6.51 13.20 46.71
CA ALA A 140 -7.34 14.35 47.04
C ALA A 140 -8.15 14.13 48.34
N ARG A 141 -8.66 12.91 48.55
CA ARG A 141 -9.39 12.55 49.78
C ARG A 141 -8.47 12.45 50.99
N SER A 142 -7.30 11.86 50.82
CA SER A 142 -6.28 11.73 51.86
C SER A 142 -5.74 13.10 52.30
N MET A 143 -5.48 14.00 51.34
CA MET A 143 -4.94 15.33 51.57
C MET A 143 -6.00 16.37 51.98
N ARG A 144 -7.30 16.02 51.97
CA ARG A 144 -8.41 16.96 52.17
C ARG A 144 -8.30 17.77 53.47
N ASN A 145 -7.84 17.13 54.55
CA ASN A 145 -7.75 17.74 55.87
C ASN A 145 -6.35 18.33 56.14
N ASN A 146 -5.44 18.29 55.17
CA ASN A 146 -4.09 18.80 55.33
C ASN A 146 -4.08 20.29 55.02
N LEU A 147 -3.64 21.10 55.98
CA LEU A 147 -3.43 22.53 55.82
C LEU A 147 -1.93 22.81 55.69
N VAL A 148 -1.58 23.66 54.73
CA VAL A 148 -0.19 24.10 54.53
C VAL A 148 -0.08 25.56 54.95
N PHE A 149 0.71 25.80 55.99
CA PHE A 149 1.05 27.15 56.44
C PHE A 149 2.38 27.56 55.82
N THR A 150 2.36 28.63 55.01
CA THR A 150 3.57 29.19 54.40
C THR A 150 3.98 30.48 55.09
N SER A 151 5.26 30.86 54.96
CA SER A 151 5.79 32.14 55.46
C SER A 151 5.79 32.29 56.99
N ILE A 152 5.76 31.19 57.74
CA ILE A 152 6.02 31.18 59.18
C ILE A 152 7.55 31.15 59.38
N PRO A 153 8.15 32.14 60.08
CA PRO A 153 9.58 32.13 60.37
C PRO A 153 9.95 30.89 61.18
N LYS A 154 10.99 30.16 60.75
CA LYS A 154 11.52 29.02 61.50
C LYS A 154 12.29 29.51 62.72
N GLN A 155 11.89 29.09 63.92
CA GLN A 155 12.71 29.15 65.11
C GLN A 155 13.60 27.89 65.19
N THR A 156 14.80 28.05 65.74
CA THR A 156 15.89 27.05 65.67
C THR A 156 15.68 25.81 66.55
N ALA A 157 14.66 25.80 67.40
CA ALA A 157 14.28 24.68 68.27
C ALA A 157 12.76 24.47 68.19
N ASP A 158 12.27 24.17 66.99
CA ASP A 158 10.83 24.24 66.71
C ASP A 158 10.09 22.91 66.93
N ASP A 159 9.20 22.93 67.92
CA ASP A 159 7.98 22.15 67.91
C ASP A 159 7.00 22.80 66.91
N PRO A 160 6.78 22.19 65.73
CA PRO A 160 5.98 22.81 64.68
C PRO A 160 4.51 22.98 65.09
N GLU A 161 4.00 22.17 66.02
CA GLU A 161 2.63 22.30 66.52
C GLU A 161 2.48 23.58 67.35
N LYS A 162 3.44 23.84 68.26
CA LYS A 162 3.47 25.07 69.06
C LYS A 162 3.54 26.32 68.17
N THR A 163 4.38 26.30 67.15
CA THR A 163 4.52 27.43 66.22
C THR A 163 3.23 27.71 65.46
N VAL A 164 2.50 26.68 65.04
CA VAL A 164 1.18 26.83 64.39
C VAL A 164 0.13 27.37 65.37
N LYS A 165 0.08 26.86 66.61
CA LYS A 165 -0.84 27.38 67.65
C LYS A 165 -0.57 28.84 68.00
N GLU A 166 0.71 29.23 68.07
CA GLU A 166 1.12 30.62 68.27
C GLU A 166 0.71 31.50 67.09
N PHE A 167 0.84 30.99 65.85
CA PHE A 167 0.37 31.68 64.65
C PHE A 167 -1.16 31.88 64.64
N MET A 168 -1.93 30.90 65.12
CA MET A 168 -3.38 31.01 65.24
C MET A 168 -3.82 32.03 66.29
N THR A 169 -3.13 32.12 67.41
CA THR A 169 -3.50 33.03 68.51
C THR A 169 -3.05 34.47 68.27
N LYS A 170 -1.82 34.67 67.76
CA LYS A 170 -1.24 36.02 67.59
C LYS A 170 -1.67 36.66 66.25
N PRO A 171 -1.23 36.15 65.07
CA PRO A 171 -1.68 36.64 63.76
C PRO A 171 -3.19 36.53 63.50
N LEU A 172 -3.80 35.36 63.72
CA LEU A 172 -5.20 35.15 63.38
C LEU A 172 -6.17 35.59 64.49
N LYS A 173 -5.66 35.95 65.67
CA LYS A 173 -6.44 36.42 66.82
C LYS A 173 -7.55 35.45 67.27
N LEU A 174 -7.33 34.15 67.10
CA LEU A 174 -8.27 33.15 67.55
C LEU A 174 -8.20 33.01 69.09
N PRO A 175 -9.34 32.86 69.79
CA PRO A 175 -9.35 32.62 71.23
C PRO A 175 -8.53 31.38 71.58
N MET A 176 -7.74 31.47 72.65
CA MET A 176 -6.84 30.39 73.06
C MET A 176 -7.59 29.10 73.40
N GLU A 177 -8.81 29.21 73.95
CA GLU A 177 -9.69 28.07 74.20
C GLU A 177 -10.07 27.34 72.89
N THR A 178 -10.40 28.09 71.84
CA THR A 178 -10.71 27.52 70.52
C THR A 178 -9.50 26.81 69.93
N VAL A 179 -8.31 27.41 70.01
CA VAL A 179 -7.08 26.83 69.47
C VAL A 179 -6.67 25.55 70.21
N ASN A 180 -6.89 25.49 71.53
CA ASN A 180 -6.60 24.31 72.34
C ASN A 180 -7.54 23.14 72.05
N ASN A 181 -8.76 23.43 71.59
CA ASN A 181 -9.74 22.40 71.20
C ASN A 181 -9.49 21.84 69.79
N ILE A 182 -8.58 22.44 69.01
CA ILE A 182 -8.19 21.91 67.69
C ILE A 182 -7.20 20.76 67.88
N THR A 183 -7.56 19.58 67.37
CA THR A 183 -6.71 18.39 67.41
C THR A 183 -5.83 18.31 66.16
N PHE A 184 -4.52 18.18 66.35
CA PHE A 184 -3.57 17.91 65.27
C PHE A 184 -3.17 16.43 65.29
N HIS A 185 -3.26 15.76 64.14
CA HIS A 185 -2.80 14.36 64.03
C HIS A 185 -1.29 14.28 63.74
N HIS A 186 -0.84 14.99 62.71
CA HIS A 186 0.57 15.04 62.31
C HIS A 186 0.92 16.46 61.88
N VAL A 187 1.90 17.07 62.54
CA VAL A 187 2.43 18.40 62.19
C VAL A 187 3.92 18.26 61.90
N HIS A 188 4.34 18.72 60.73
CA HIS A 188 5.75 18.70 60.35
C HIS A 188 6.07 19.85 59.40
N CYS A 189 7.32 20.28 59.44
CA CYS A 189 7.85 21.23 58.46
C CYS A 189 8.07 20.51 57.13
N LEU A 190 7.58 21.10 56.03
CA LEU A 190 7.99 20.68 54.70
C LEU A 190 9.50 20.94 54.55
N GLY A 191 10.23 19.93 54.05
CA GLY A 191 11.66 20.01 53.81
C GLY A 191 12.04 21.17 52.88
N PRO A 192 13.33 21.57 52.83
CA PRO A 192 13.78 22.58 51.89
C PRO A 192 13.32 22.22 50.47
N LYS A 193 12.71 23.20 49.80
CA LYS A 193 12.22 23.05 48.43
C LYS A 193 13.43 22.79 47.54
N ASN A 194 13.74 21.52 47.29
CA ASN A 194 14.81 21.15 46.37
C ASN A 194 14.39 21.61 44.98
N THR A 195 15.01 22.69 44.49
CA THR A 195 14.95 23.17 43.12
C THR A 195 15.66 22.15 42.22
N ILE A 196 15.08 20.98 42.03
CA ILE A 196 15.59 19.95 41.12
C ILE A 196 14.51 19.72 40.05
N ASN A 197 14.72 20.42 38.94
CA ASN A 197 14.21 20.23 37.58
C ASN A 197 13.17 19.12 37.37
N ASN A 198 11.97 19.56 36.97
CA ASN A 198 10.89 18.74 36.44
C ASN A 198 11.34 17.93 35.20
N THR A 199 11.83 16.69 35.37
CA THR A 199 11.83 15.71 34.26
C THR A 199 11.66 14.25 34.71
N THR A 200 11.82 13.88 35.98
CA THR A 200 11.72 12.45 36.37
C THR A 200 11.07 12.24 37.72
N ALA A 201 9.76 12.52 37.83
CA ALA A 201 8.96 12.25 39.02
C ALA A 201 7.99 11.08 38.81
N ASN A 202 8.45 9.97 38.23
CA ASN A 202 7.66 8.74 38.08
C ASN A 202 8.25 7.48 38.74
N ASN A 203 9.36 7.56 39.48
CA ASN A 203 10.02 6.36 40.02
C ASN A 203 10.59 6.53 41.45
N ARG A 204 9.76 6.95 42.42
CA ARG A 204 10.07 6.74 43.84
C ARG A 204 8.81 6.47 44.63
N GLU A 205 8.43 5.19 44.71
CA GLU A 205 7.93 4.53 45.92
C GLU A 205 7.67 3.04 45.64
N LEU A 206 8.76 2.30 45.43
CA LEU A 206 8.85 0.88 45.78
C LEU A 206 10.10 0.76 46.64
N ARG A 207 9.93 1.07 47.93
CA ARG A 207 10.88 0.67 48.97
C ARG A 207 10.08 0.03 50.09
N THR A 208 10.40 -1.24 50.31
CA THR A 208 10.22 -2.02 51.54
C THR A 208 8.78 -2.38 51.95
N LEU A 209 8.38 -3.60 51.58
CA LEU A 209 8.12 -4.65 52.57
C LEU A 209 9.06 -5.82 52.26
#